data_AF-A0A7K3Y3Z5-F1
#
_entry.id   AF-A0A7K3Y3Z5-F1
#
_cell.length_a   1.000
_cell.length_b   1.000
_cell.length_c   1.000
_cell.angle_alpha   90.00
_cell.angle_beta   90.00
_cell.angle_gamma   90.00
#
_symmetry.space_group_name_H-M   'P 1'
#
loop_
_entity.id
_entity.type
_entity.pdbx_description
1 polymer ?
#
loop_
_entity_poly.entity_id
_entity_poly.type
_entity_poly.pdbx_seq_one_letter_code
_entity_poly.pdbx_strand_id
1 'polypeptide(L)'
;MKEMPNILWLEEIKKEDIISVGGKGASLGEMTSLGLPVPKAFVVTAQAFRKFLIEKGIEDTVFRRLERLDVDDNDALESVSREVQDIVLSVDIPDHIKEDIIDAYARMGANGEVVAVRSSATAEDLPEASFAGQQETFLNVLGDDDLLEAVHRCWASLYGARAIYYRAKQGFDDRGVNIAVVVQDLIRSEKSGVLFTSHPVTGEPLTIVEGSWGLGEAVVSGSVSPDNYVFDLRSGRVVDRLIAEKEIMIVPEGERGVKTVNLSSEERIAPVLSDDEVARLATFGEIAEEHYGVPQDIEWAIVGDEIFILQSRPITTIRQPDIPRAGAKPESTLGEVLLEGQGASPGIASGRVVIVRDVRDTSTIKEGDILVTRMTNPDMVPAMRRVRAIVTDEGGMTCHAAIVSRELGTPAVVGTKKATKTLQDGQVISVDGEKGIIYEGAVETPAPAAQATTVAAAAPIITGTLVKVNVSLPEAAKRAADTGADGVGLLRIEHLILGLAKTPGWYVEHGEEETFINELYT
;
A
#
# COMPACT_ATOMS: atom_id res chain seq x y z
N MET A 1 -19.90 -3.73 -30.02
CA MET A 1 -19.69 -3.30 -28.61
C MET A 1 -20.42 -1.97 -28.47
N LYS A 2 -21.29 -1.81 -27.46
CA LYS A 2 -21.84 -0.47 -27.17
C LYS A 2 -20.66 0.44 -26.89
N GLU A 3 -20.66 1.61 -27.51
CA GLU A 3 -19.65 2.63 -27.26
C GLU A 3 -19.70 2.99 -25.78
N MET A 4 -18.57 2.86 -25.09
CA MET A 4 -18.49 3.09 -23.65
C MET A 4 -18.51 4.61 -23.40
N PRO A 5 -19.34 5.10 -22.46
CA PRO A 5 -19.46 6.53 -22.21
C PRO A 5 -18.17 7.10 -21.61
N ASN A 6 -17.99 8.42 -21.77
CA ASN A 6 -16.86 9.13 -21.18
C ASN A 6 -17.01 9.27 -19.66
N ILE A 7 -18.25 9.23 -19.16
CA ILE A 7 -18.62 9.38 -17.75
C ILE A 7 -19.47 8.19 -17.30
N LEU A 8 -19.23 7.71 -16.07
CA LEU A 8 -20.09 6.77 -15.37
C LEU A 8 -20.34 7.25 -13.94
N TRP A 9 -21.58 7.20 -13.47
CA TRP A 9 -21.93 7.50 -12.08
C TRP A 9 -21.74 6.28 -11.18
N LEU A 10 -21.51 6.48 -9.87
CA LEU A 10 -21.30 5.36 -8.94
C LEU A 10 -22.46 4.35 -8.97
N GLU A 11 -23.69 4.83 -9.13
CA GLU A 11 -24.90 4.01 -9.18
C GLU A 11 -25.01 3.16 -10.47
N GLU A 12 -24.24 3.51 -11.49
CA GLU A 12 -24.19 2.81 -12.78
C GLU A 12 -23.06 1.77 -12.84
N ILE A 13 -22.06 1.89 -11.96
CA ILE A 13 -20.85 1.08 -11.95
C ILE A 13 -21.11 -0.29 -11.35
N LYS A 14 -20.61 -1.32 -12.02
CA LYS A 14 -20.61 -2.70 -11.55
C LYS A 14 -19.18 -3.23 -11.43
N LYS A 15 -19.06 -4.38 -10.77
CA LYS A 15 -17.77 -5.09 -10.60
C LYS A 15 -17.07 -5.40 -11.92
N GLU A 16 -17.82 -5.59 -13.00
CA GLU A 16 -17.24 -5.87 -14.32
C GLU A 16 -16.60 -4.63 -14.98
N ASP A 17 -16.88 -3.42 -14.47
CA ASP A 17 -16.43 -2.17 -15.05
C ASP A 17 -15.03 -1.73 -14.59
N ILE A 18 -14.30 -2.55 -13.82
CA ILE A 18 -12.93 -2.25 -13.32
C ILE A 18 -11.99 -1.78 -14.45
N ILE A 19 -12.10 -2.38 -15.64
CA ILE A 19 -11.28 -2.00 -16.81
C ILE A 19 -11.58 -0.56 -17.27
N SER A 20 -12.78 -0.07 -16.99
CA SER A 20 -13.30 1.22 -17.43
C SER A 20 -13.16 2.31 -16.38
N VAL A 21 -13.29 1.96 -15.09
CA VAL A 21 -13.32 2.92 -13.97
C VAL A 21 -12.12 2.80 -13.03
N GLY A 22 -11.23 1.84 -13.28
CA GLY A 22 -10.12 1.51 -12.41
C GLY A 22 -10.56 0.89 -11.08
N GLY A 23 -9.57 0.55 -10.26
CA GLY A 23 -9.79 -0.11 -8.98
C GLY A 23 -10.64 0.68 -8.00
N LYS A 24 -10.26 1.94 -7.75
CA LYS A 24 -10.98 2.84 -6.83
C LYS A 24 -12.41 3.13 -7.29
N GLY A 25 -12.59 3.43 -8.57
CA GLY A 25 -13.91 3.71 -9.14
C GLY A 25 -14.86 2.52 -9.00
N ALA A 26 -14.36 1.30 -9.23
CA ALA A 26 -15.14 0.08 -9.04
C ALA A 26 -15.49 -0.18 -7.58
N SER A 27 -14.52 -0.02 -6.66
CA SER A 27 -14.76 -0.15 -5.22
C SER A 27 -15.80 0.85 -4.71
N LEU A 28 -15.73 2.11 -5.15
CA LEU A 28 -16.72 3.14 -4.80
C LEU A 28 -18.13 2.82 -5.32
N GLY A 29 -18.24 2.35 -6.57
CA GLY A 29 -19.53 1.92 -7.13
C GLY A 29 -20.12 0.73 -6.38
N GLU A 30 -19.28 -0.26 -6.05
CA GLU A 30 -19.68 -1.44 -5.28
C GLU A 30 -20.17 -1.03 -3.87
N MET A 31 -19.41 -0.20 -3.14
CA MET A 31 -19.85 0.33 -1.84
C MET A 31 -21.16 1.12 -1.91
N THR A 32 -21.34 1.94 -2.95
CA THR A 32 -22.58 2.70 -3.17
C THR A 32 -23.77 1.76 -3.37
N SER A 33 -23.59 0.68 -4.14
CA SER A 33 -24.63 -0.33 -4.37
C SER A 33 -25.02 -1.10 -3.10
N LEU A 34 -24.13 -1.17 -2.11
CA LEU A 34 -24.40 -1.76 -0.78
C LEU A 34 -25.20 -0.83 0.14
N GLY A 35 -25.36 0.44 -0.24
CA GLY A 35 -25.98 1.45 0.61
C GLY A 35 -25.05 1.98 1.70
N LEU A 36 -23.73 1.79 1.57
CA LEU A 36 -22.77 2.51 2.42
C LEU A 36 -22.85 4.02 2.10
N PRO A 37 -22.61 4.90 3.09
CA PRO A 37 -22.70 6.34 2.91
C PRO A 37 -21.48 6.87 2.15
N VAL A 38 -21.42 6.60 0.84
CA VAL A 38 -20.36 7.08 -0.04
C VAL A 38 -20.73 8.47 -0.56
N PRO A 39 -19.83 9.47 -0.51
CA PRO A 39 -20.07 10.78 -1.12
C PRO A 39 -20.35 10.63 -2.62
N LYS A 40 -21.21 11.50 -3.18
CA LYS A 40 -21.54 11.40 -4.61
C LYS A 40 -20.27 11.52 -5.44
N ALA A 41 -20.19 10.74 -6.50
CA ALA A 41 -19.08 10.81 -7.42
C ALA A 41 -19.51 10.40 -8.83
N PHE A 42 -18.72 10.83 -9.80
CA PHE A 42 -18.69 10.24 -11.13
C PHE A 42 -17.26 9.89 -11.50
N VAL A 43 -17.11 9.02 -12.49
CA VAL A 43 -15.81 8.56 -12.99
C VAL A 43 -15.66 8.98 -14.44
N VAL A 44 -14.60 9.73 -14.74
CA VAL A 44 -14.09 9.93 -16.09
C VAL A 44 -13.38 8.64 -16.50
N THR A 45 -13.93 7.94 -17.47
CA THR A 45 -13.54 6.56 -17.76
C THR A 45 -12.15 6.47 -18.41
N ALA A 46 -11.50 5.32 -18.24
CA ALA A 46 -10.27 4.96 -18.94
C ALA A 46 -10.42 5.04 -20.47
N GLN A 47 -11.64 4.85 -20.98
CA GLN A 47 -11.94 5.03 -22.40
C GLN A 47 -11.89 6.50 -22.83
N ALA A 48 -12.29 7.44 -21.96
CA ALA A 48 -12.18 8.87 -22.24
C ALA A 48 -10.71 9.28 -22.36
N PHE A 49 -9.85 8.76 -21.47
CA PHE A 49 -8.39 8.94 -21.56
C PHE A 49 -7.82 8.38 -22.87
N ARG A 50 -8.26 7.19 -23.29
CA ARG A 50 -7.85 6.61 -24.58
C ARG A 50 -8.25 7.46 -25.78
N LYS A 51 -9.50 7.92 -25.81
CA LYS A 51 -9.99 8.84 -26.87
C LYS A 51 -9.15 10.11 -26.91
N PHE A 52 -8.84 10.69 -25.75
CA PHE A 52 -7.94 11.83 -25.64
C PHE A 52 -6.58 11.58 -26.32
N LEU A 53 -5.88 10.49 -26.00
CA LEU A 53 -4.58 10.16 -26.60
C LEU A 53 -4.63 10.00 -28.13
N ILE A 54 -5.70 9.35 -28.64
CA ILE A 54 -5.88 9.03 -30.06
C ILE A 54 -6.28 10.27 -30.86
N GLU A 55 -7.33 10.98 -30.44
CA GLU A 55 -7.88 12.15 -31.16
C GLU A 55 -6.88 13.30 -31.22
N LYS A 56 -6.03 13.41 -30.19
CA LYS A 56 -4.96 14.41 -30.14
C LYS A 56 -3.65 13.93 -30.77
N GLY A 57 -3.58 12.68 -31.22
CA GLY A 57 -2.43 12.15 -31.96
C GLY A 57 -1.14 12.04 -31.14
N ILE A 58 -1.24 11.97 -29.81
CA ILE A 58 -0.08 11.91 -28.90
C ILE A 58 0.28 10.47 -28.51
N GLU A 59 -0.63 9.51 -28.72
CA GLU A 59 -0.46 8.10 -28.32
C GLU A 59 0.89 7.49 -28.75
N ASP A 60 1.19 7.49 -30.06
CA ASP A 60 2.43 6.91 -30.60
C ASP A 60 3.69 7.65 -30.14
N THR A 61 3.58 8.96 -29.87
CA THR A 61 4.72 9.78 -29.43
C THR A 61 5.10 9.43 -28.00
N VAL A 62 4.09 9.30 -27.12
CA VAL A 62 4.26 8.91 -25.73
C VAL A 62 4.85 7.51 -25.64
N PHE A 63 4.24 6.51 -26.28
CA PHE A 63 4.69 5.12 -26.13
C PHE A 63 6.08 4.87 -26.73
N ARG A 64 6.45 5.55 -27.82
CA ARG A 64 7.80 5.43 -28.39
C ARG A 64 8.89 5.96 -27.46
N ARG A 65 8.58 6.93 -26.60
CA ARG A 65 9.52 7.43 -25.58
C ARG A 65 9.71 6.40 -24.46
N LEU A 66 8.63 5.76 -24.03
CA LEU A 66 8.65 4.74 -22.98
C LEU A 66 9.33 3.43 -23.44
N GLU A 67 9.08 2.97 -24.68
CA GLU A 67 9.67 1.73 -25.23
C GLU A 67 11.21 1.73 -25.27
N ARG A 68 11.84 2.91 -25.28
CA ARG A 68 13.30 3.08 -25.39
C ARG A 68 13.97 3.39 -24.04
N LEU A 69 13.18 3.49 -22.99
CA LEU A 69 13.65 3.91 -21.69
C LEU A 69 14.29 2.74 -20.95
N ASP A 70 15.53 2.93 -20.50
CA ASP A 70 16.10 2.10 -19.45
C ASP A 70 15.59 2.62 -18.11
N VAL A 71 14.70 1.86 -17.47
CA VAL A 71 14.08 2.25 -16.20
C VAL A 71 15.04 2.14 -15.01
N ASP A 72 16.19 1.49 -15.15
CA ASP A 72 17.23 1.44 -14.11
C ASP A 72 18.16 2.67 -14.13
N ASP A 73 18.07 3.51 -15.17
CA ASP A 73 18.71 4.82 -15.21
C ASP A 73 17.75 5.89 -14.66
N ASN A 74 18.00 6.31 -13.42
CA ASN A 74 17.17 7.29 -12.72
C ASN A 74 17.08 8.64 -13.46
N ASP A 75 18.18 9.11 -14.06
CA ASP A 75 18.20 10.42 -14.73
C ASP A 75 17.40 10.35 -16.04
N ALA A 76 17.55 9.25 -16.78
CA ALA A 76 16.77 9.00 -17.99
C ALA A 76 15.27 8.83 -17.68
N LEU A 77 14.94 8.09 -16.62
CA LEU A 77 13.57 7.86 -16.15
C LEU A 77 12.88 9.17 -15.78
N GLU A 78 13.52 10.00 -14.97
CA GLU A 78 13.01 11.32 -14.57
C GLU A 78 12.82 12.24 -15.78
N SER A 79 13.80 12.29 -16.69
CA SER A 79 13.72 13.12 -17.89
C SER A 79 12.57 12.69 -18.81
N VAL A 80 12.48 11.39 -19.12
CA VAL A 80 11.44 10.86 -20.00
C VAL A 80 10.06 10.97 -19.36
N SER A 81 9.96 10.74 -18.04
CA SER A 81 8.71 10.95 -17.30
C SER A 81 8.21 12.38 -17.47
N ARG A 82 9.05 13.39 -17.22
CA ARG A 82 8.68 14.80 -17.39
C ARG A 82 8.31 15.14 -18.83
N GLU A 83 9.10 14.69 -19.81
CA GLU A 83 8.78 14.90 -21.23
C GLU A 83 7.40 14.35 -21.60
N VAL A 84 7.07 13.13 -21.14
CA VAL A 84 5.78 12.50 -21.43
C VAL A 84 4.64 13.24 -20.72
N GLN A 85 4.83 13.63 -19.46
CA GLN A 85 3.85 14.41 -18.71
C GLN A 85 3.58 15.77 -19.39
N ASP A 86 4.64 16.46 -19.82
CA ASP A 86 4.54 17.73 -20.55
C ASP A 86 3.80 17.55 -21.89
N ILE A 87 4.05 16.46 -22.63
CA ILE A 87 3.30 16.15 -23.85
C ILE A 87 1.81 16.02 -23.54
N VAL A 88 1.45 15.24 -22.52
CA VAL A 88 0.05 15.05 -22.12
C VAL A 88 -0.59 16.38 -21.73
N LEU A 89 0.08 17.19 -20.90
CA LEU A 89 -0.44 18.47 -20.42
C LEU A 89 -0.49 19.56 -21.51
N SER A 90 0.36 19.47 -22.55
CA SER A 90 0.42 20.47 -23.62
C SER A 90 -0.76 20.45 -24.58
N VAL A 91 -1.58 19.40 -24.54
CA VAL A 91 -2.70 19.23 -25.47
C VAL A 91 -4.04 19.32 -24.76
N ASP A 92 -4.93 20.14 -25.31
CA ASP A 92 -6.27 20.33 -24.77
C ASP A 92 -7.10 19.04 -24.79
N ILE A 93 -7.90 18.82 -23.74
CA ILE A 93 -8.95 17.79 -23.72
C ILE A 93 -9.96 18.07 -24.87
N PRO A 94 -10.37 17.06 -25.68
CA PRO A 94 -11.41 17.21 -26.70
C PRO A 94 -12.70 17.83 -26.15
N ASP A 95 -13.30 18.76 -26.90
CA ASP A 95 -14.45 19.56 -26.43
C ASP A 95 -15.62 18.69 -25.94
N HIS A 96 -15.95 17.61 -26.66
CA HIS A 96 -17.01 16.69 -26.24
C HIS A 96 -16.75 15.99 -24.88
N ILE A 97 -15.49 15.72 -24.53
CA ILE A 97 -15.14 15.14 -23.22
C ILE A 97 -15.20 16.23 -22.14
N LYS A 98 -14.76 17.45 -22.46
CA LYS A 98 -14.88 18.60 -21.55
C LYS A 98 -16.35 18.87 -21.21
N GLU A 99 -17.21 18.91 -22.23
CA GLU A 99 -18.66 19.09 -22.08
C GLU A 99 -19.26 17.99 -21.21
N ASP A 100 -18.94 16.71 -21.46
CA ASP A 100 -19.41 15.60 -20.64
C ASP A 100 -18.98 15.72 -19.16
N ILE A 101 -17.74 16.15 -18.89
CA ILE A 101 -17.22 16.36 -17.52
C ILE A 101 -17.94 17.52 -16.83
N ILE A 102 -18.10 18.66 -17.52
CA ILE A 102 -18.77 19.85 -16.97
C ILE A 102 -20.25 19.54 -16.69
N ASP A 103 -20.93 18.88 -17.62
CA ASP A 103 -22.32 18.47 -17.45
C ASP A 103 -22.50 17.51 -16.28
N ALA A 104 -21.55 16.59 -16.07
CA ALA A 104 -21.56 15.69 -14.92
C ALA A 104 -21.31 16.44 -13.60
N TYR A 105 -20.33 17.36 -13.58
CA TYR A 105 -20.03 18.20 -12.42
C TYR A 105 -21.22 19.09 -12.03
N ALA A 106 -21.86 19.74 -13.00
CA ALA A 106 -23.05 20.56 -12.76
C ALA A 106 -24.23 19.75 -12.18
N ARG A 107 -24.32 18.44 -12.47
CA ARG A 107 -25.33 17.54 -11.89
C ARG A 107 -25.03 17.14 -10.45
N MET A 108 -23.76 17.17 -10.01
CA MET A 108 -23.41 16.92 -8.60
C MET A 108 -24.03 18.01 -7.71
N GLY A 109 -23.84 19.27 -8.14
CA GLY A 109 -24.45 20.46 -7.56
C GLY A 109 -24.15 21.69 -8.43
N ALA A 110 -25.15 22.52 -8.69
CA ALA A 110 -24.99 23.69 -9.56
C ALA A 110 -24.04 24.72 -8.93
N ASN A 111 -22.85 24.90 -9.53
CA ASN A 111 -21.88 25.98 -9.28
C ASN A 111 -21.56 26.27 -7.81
N GLY A 112 -20.72 25.44 -7.19
CA GLY A 112 -20.20 25.72 -5.84
C GLY A 112 -19.78 24.50 -5.02
N GLU A 113 -19.94 23.29 -5.56
CA GLU A 113 -19.59 22.06 -4.86
C GLU A 113 -18.09 21.79 -5.01
N VAL A 114 -17.42 21.69 -3.87
CA VAL A 114 -15.99 21.42 -3.83
C VAL A 114 -15.79 19.92 -3.95
N VAL A 115 -14.93 19.50 -4.87
CA VAL A 115 -14.67 18.09 -5.16
C VAL A 115 -13.23 17.69 -4.87
N ALA A 116 -13.04 16.40 -4.65
CA ALA A 116 -11.77 15.70 -4.71
C ALA A 116 -11.66 14.99 -6.06
N VAL A 117 -10.51 15.16 -6.72
CA VAL A 117 -10.20 14.51 -7.99
C VAL A 117 -9.10 13.49 -7.74
N ARG A 118 -9.43 12.21 -7.86
CA ARG A 118 -8.57 11.08 -7.48
C ARG A 118 -8.31 10.21 -8.71
N SER A 119 -7.06 9.89 -8.96
CA SER A 119 -6.69 8.91 -9.97
C SER A 119 -7.13 7.49 -9.58
N SER A 120 -7.57 6.72 -10.57
CA SER A 120 -8.02 5.33 -10.44
C SER A 120 -7.45 4.53 -11.60
N ALA A 121 -6.29 3.91 -11.40
CA ALA A 121 -5.64 3.17 -12.49
C ALA A 121 -6.26 1.78 -12.68
N THR A 122 -6.29 1.28 -13.91
CA THR A 122 -6.88 -0.03 -14.24
C THR A 122 -6.06 -1.22 -13.76
N ALA A 123 -4.82 -0.99 -13.35
CA ALA A 123 -3.89 -2.00 -12.83
C ALA A 123 -3.64 -1.88 -11.32
N GLU A 124 -4.35 -0.99 -10.63
CA GLU A 124 -4.09 -0.58 -9.24
C GLU A 124 -4.38 -1.67 -8.19
N ASP A 125 -5.33 -2.56 -8.47
CA ASP A 125 -5.86 -3.54 -7.51
C ASP A 125 -5.48 -4.99 -7.85
N LEU A 126 -4.41 -5.21 -8.60
CA LEU A 126 -3.91 -6.59 -8.76
C LEU A 126 -3.41 -7.11 -7.39
N PRO A 127 -3.73 -8.36 -7.00
CA PRO A 127 -3.42 -8.90 -5.67
C PRO A 127 -1.95 -8.79 -5.21
N GLU A 128 -1.04 -8.62 -6.16
CA GLU A 128 0.41 -8.52 -5.94
C GLU A 128 0.95 -7.08 -6.06
N ALA A 129 0.08 -6.08 -6.32
CA ALA A 129 0.46 -4.72 -6.67
C ALA A 129 -0.25 -3.66 -5.80
N SER A 130 0.34 -3.31 -4.66
CA SER A 130 -0.11 -2.17 -3.86
C SER A 130 0.54 -0.88 -4.39
N PHE A 131 -0.18 -0.08 -5.16
CA PHE A 131 0.28 1.24 -5.63
C PHE A 131 0.11 2.35 -4.56
N ALA A 132 0.26 2.01 -3.28
CA ALA A 132 0.02 2.93 -2.18
C ALA A 132 0.86 4.22 -2.32
N GLY A 133 0.18 5.36 -2.37
CA GLY A 133 0.79 6.69 -2.36
C GLY A 133 1.57 7.09 -3.61
N GLN A 134 1.34 6.45 -4.77
CA GLN A 134 2.07 6.78 -6.01
C GLN A 134 1.34 7.74 -6.94
N GLN A 135 0.04 7.99 -6.75
CA GLN A 135 -0.75 8.77 -7.70
C GLN A 135 -1.34 10.04 -7.10
N GLU A 136 -1.52 11.06 -7.95
CA GLU A 136 -1.97 12.39 -7.53
C GLU A 136 -3.45 12.38 -7.13
N THR A 137 -3.70 12.95 -5.94
CA THR A 137 -5.04 13.32 -5.48
C THR A 137 -5.08 14.82 -5.32
N PHE A 138 -6.09 15.46 -5.90
CA PHE A 138 -6.33 16.88 -5.78
C PHE A 138 -7.53 17.10 -4.88
N LEU A 139 -7.31 17.73 -3.73
CA LEU A 139 -8.36 18.09 -2.79
C LEU A 139 -8.74 19.55 -2.97
N ASN A 140 -9.98 19.85 -2.59
CA ASN A 140 -10.53 21.21 -2.58
C ASN A 140 -10.49 21.86 -3.97
N VAL A 141 -11.05 21.18 -4.97
CA VAL A 141 -11.16 21.67 -6.36
C VAL A 141 -12.53 22.31 -6.56
N LEU A 142 -12.57 23.53 -7.12
CA LEU A 142 -13.79 24.31 -7.29
C LEU A 142 -13.86 24.93 -8.69
N GLY A 143 -14.96 24.67 -9.39
CA GLY A 143 -15.24 25.26 -10.70
C GLY A 143 -14.67 24.47 -11.88
N ASP A 144 -15.23 24.75 -13.06
CA ASP A 144 -15.00 23.96 -14.27
C ASP A 144 -13.54 23.94 -14.71
N ASP A 145 -12.88 25.10 -14.72
CA ASP A 145 -11.47 25.21 -15.16
C ASP A 145 -10.52 24.44 -14.26
N ASP A 146 -10.67 24.58 -12.94
CA ASP A 146 -9.85 23.88 -11.95
C ASP A 146 -10.11 22.37 -11.96
N LEU A 147 -11.35 21.94 -12.20
CA LEU A 147 -11.72 20.54 -12.37
C LEU A 147 -11.05 19.94 -13.61
N LEU A 148 -11.14 20.61 -14.76
CA LEU A 148 -10.52 20.14 -15.99
C LEU A 148 -8.99 20.06 -15.84
N GLU A 149 -8.37 21.06 -15.20
CA GLU A 149 -6.94 21.02 -14.88
C GLU A 149 -6.59 19.81 -14.01
N ALA A 150 -7.35 19.56 -12.94
CA ALA A 150 -7.10 18.42 -12.05
C ALA A 150 -7.27 17.07 -12.77
N VAL A 151 -8.29 16.90 -13.61
CA VAL A 151 -8.47 15.68 -14.43
C VAL A 151 -7.30 15.49 -15.37
N HIS A 152 -6.84 16.56 -16.02
CA HIS A 152 -5.72 16.53 -16.96
C HIS A 152 -4.41 16.14 -16.27
N ARG A 153 -4.17 16.67 -15.07
CA ARG A 153 -3.03 16.29 -14.23
C ARG A 153 -3.13 14.84 -13.75
N CYS A 154 -4.30 14.37 -13.33
CA CYS A 154 -4.49 12.95 -13.03
C CYS A 154 -4.13 12.06 -14.23
N TRP A 155 -4.49 12.43 -15.46
CA TRP A 155 -4.05 11.69 -16.65
C TRP A 155 -2.53 11.71 -16.84
N ALA A 156 -1.89 12.86 -16.64
CA ALA A 156 -0.43 12.95 -16.70
C ALA A 156 0.25 12.13 -15.59
N SER A 157 -0.36 12.00 -14.40
CA SER A 157 0.21 11.27 -13.27
C SER A 157 0.47 9.78 -13.56
N LEU A 158 -0.24 9.18 -14.55
CA LEU A 158 0.02 7.82 -15.02
C LEU A 158 1.48 7.64 -15.50
N TYR A 159 2.10 8.72 -15.99
CA TYR A 159 3.46 8.73 -16.52
C TYR A 159 4.49 9.31 -15.54
N GLY A 160 4.18 9.36 -14.24
CA GLY A 160 5.17 9.67 -13.22
C GLY A 160 6.29 8.61 -13.17
N ALA A 161 7.52 9.04 -12.88
CA ALA A 161 8.72 8.20 -12.90
C ALA A 161 8.54 6.89 -12.11
N ARG A 162 7.97 6.99 -10.90
CA ARG A 162 7.70 5.84 -10.04
C ARG A 162 6.70 4.85 -10.66
N ALA A 163 5.65 5.36 -11.29
CA ALA A 163 4.63 4.54 -11.94
C ALA A 163 5.19 3.82 -13.19
N ILE A 164 6.00 4.51 -13.99
CA ILE A 164 6.71 3.93 -15.15
C ILE A 164 7.66 2.83 -14.69
N TYR A 165 8.53 3.12 -13.72
CA TYR A 165 9.48 2.15 -13.16
C TYR A 165 8.77 0.89 -12.67
N TYR A 166 7.71 1.08 -11.89
CA TYR A 166 6.95 -0.04 -11.34
C TYR A 166 6.35 -0.92 -12.44
N ARG A 167 5.69 -0.32 -13.45
CA ARG A 167 5.11 -1.07 -14.57
C ARG A 167 6.15 -1.87 -15.33
N ALA A 168 7.29 -1.25 -15.63
CA ALA A 168 8.38 -1.93 -16.32
C ALA A 168 8.94 -3.11 -15.50
N LYS A 169 9.12 -2.95 -14.17
CA LYS A 169 9.61 -4.03 -13.30
C LYS A 169 8.64 -5.20 -13.14
N GLN A 170 7.33 -4.94 -13.23
CA GLN A 170 6.31 -5.99 -13.20
C GLN A 170 6.02 -6.59 -14.59
N GLY A 171 6.65 -6.07 -15.65
CA GLY A 171 6.44 -6.53 -17.02
C GLY A 171 5.06 -6.14 -17.59
N PHE A 172 4.43 -5.09 -17.07
CA PHE A 172 3.22 -4.53 -17.67
C PHE A 172 3.57 -3.76 -18.94
N ASP A 173 2.78 -3.98 -20.00
CA ASP A 173 2.84 -3.15 -21.21
C ASP A 173 2.22 -1.77 -20.91
N ASP A 174 2.99 -0.70 -21.10
CA ASP A 174 2.51 0.68 -20.96
C ASP A 174 1.28 0.95 -21.85
N ARG A 175 1.18 0.30 -23.01
CA ARG A 175 0.01 0.43 -23.88
C ARG A 175 -1.22 -0.26 -23.30
N GLY A 176 -1.07 -1.20 -22.38
CA GLY A 176 -2.19 -1.92 -21.77
C GLY A 176 -2.81 -1.20 -20.57
N VAL A 177 -2.06 -0.29 -19.93
CA VAL A 177 -2.48 0.38 -18.70
C VAL A 177 -3.17 1.71 -19.03
N ASN A 178 -4.35 1.90 -18.45
CA ASN A 178 -5.12 3.12 -18.58
C ASN A 178 -5.44 3.68 -17.19
N ILE A 179 -5.91 4.93 -17.19
CA ILE A 179 -6.27 5.64 -15.98
C ILE A 179 -7.68 6.20 -16.12
N ALA A 180 -8.51 5.90 -15.13
CA ALA A 180 -9.76 6.58 -14.90
C ALA A 180 -9.53 7.67 -13.84
N VAL A 181 -10.44 8.62 -13.75
CA VAL A 181 -10.40 9.71 -12.76
C VAL A 181 -11.73 9.77 -12.03
N VAL A 182 -11.69 9.57 -10.72
CA VAL A 182 -12.85 9.71 -9.84
C VAL A 182 -12.96 11.17 -9.43
N VAL A 183 -14.12 11.77 -9.70
CA VAL A 183 -14.49 13.11 -9.24
C VAL A 183 -15.57 12.93 -8.18
N GLN A 184 -15.25 13.22 -6.92
CA GLN A 184 -16.06 12.92 -5.75
C GLN A 184 -16.29 14.17 -4.91
N ASP A 185 -17.47 14.31 -4.30
CA ASP A 185 -17.75 15.39 -3.35
C ASP A 185 -16.68 15.42 -2.23
N LEU A 186 -16.08 16.58 -1.99
CA LEU A 186 -15.13 16.74 -0.91
C LEU A 186 -15.89 16.92 0.41
N ILE A 187 -15.85 15.88 1.23
CA ILE A 187 -16.31 15.97 2.61
C ILE A 187 -15.34 16.86 3.40
N ARG A 188 -15.81 18.03 3.83
CA ARG A 188 -15.07 18.94 4.71
C ARG A 188 -15.04 18.40 6.14
N SER A 189 -14.37 17.27 6.31
CA SER A 189 -14.40 16.48 7.52
C SER A 189 -13.84 17.21 8.74
N GLU A 190 -14.55 17.11 9.84
CA GLU A 190 -14.08 17.54 11.17
C GLU A 190 -13.17 16.46 11.76
N LYS A 191 -13.48 15.19 11.47
CA LYS A 191 -12.74 14.01 11.89
C LYS A 191 -12.61 13.07 10.71
N SER A 192 -11.47 12.42 10.59
CA SER A 192 -11.24 11.45 9.52
C SER A 192 -10.20 10.43 9.93
N GLY A 193 -10.14 9.33 9.20
CA GLY A 193 -9.13 8.32 9.43
C GLY A 193 -9.39 7.04 8.68
N VAL A 194 -8.91 5.95 9.27
CA VAL A 194 -8.88 4.63 8.66
C VAL A 194 -9.48 3.61 9.62
N LEU A 195 -10.18 2.62 9.10
CA LEU A 195 -10.74 1.49 9.83
C LEU A 195 -10.25 0.20 9.19
N PHE A 196 -9.75 -0.72 10.03
CA PHE A 196 -9.45 -2.08 9.65
C PHE A 196 -10.48 -3.00 10.30
N THR A 197 -11.15 -3.83 9.50
CA THR A 197 -12.19 -4.73 10.02
C THR A 197 -11.62 -5.92 10.80
N SER A 198 -10.35 -6.25 10.55
CA SER A 198 -9.52 -7.16 11.34
C SER A 198 -8.16 -6.54 11.64
N HIS A 199 -7.47 -7.05 12.65
CA HIS A 199 -6.12 -6.59 12.98
C HIS A 199 -5.18 -6.81 11.77
N PRO A 200 -4.59 -5.77 11.17
CA PRO A 200 -3.94 -5.87 9.86
C PRO A 200 -2.63 -6.66 9.87
N VAL A 201 -2.05 -6.88 11.06
CA VAL A 201 -0.87 -7.73 11.29
C VAL A 201 -1.23 -9.16 11.72
N THR A 202 -1.94 -9.32 12.84
CA THR A 202 -2.22 -10.64 13.43
C THR A 202 -3.39 -11.38 12.77
N GLY A 203 -4.27 -10.66 12.06
CA GLY A 203 -5.51 -11.21 11.53
C GLY A 203 -6.56 -11.51 12.60
N GLU A 204 -6.37 -11.04 13.84
CA GLU A 204 -7.40 -11.18 14.88
C GLU A 204 -8.67 -10.44 14.46
N PRO A 205 -9.87 -10.99 14.73
CA PRO A 205 -11.15 -10.39 14.36
C PRO A 205 -11.52 -9.26 15.33
N LEU A 206 -10.63 -8.28 15.44
CA LEU A 206 -10.78 -7.04 16.19
C LEU A 206 -10.78 -5.89 15.20
N THR A 207 -11.81 -5.04 15.27
CA THR A 207 -11.90 -3.84 14.43
C THR A 207 -11.01 -2.77 15.02
N ILE A 208 -10.10 -2.23 14.23
CA ILE A 208 -9.20 -1.15 14.63
C ILE A 208 -9.62 0.12 13.92
N VAL A 209 -9.91 1.16 14.67
CA VAL A 209 -10.27 2.47 14.13
C VAL A 209 -9.17 3.47 14.50
N GLU A 210 -8.56 4.06 13.49
CA GLU A 210 -7.60 5.16 13.63
C GLU A 210 -8.25 6.48 13.22
N GLY A 211 -8.12 7.54 14.03
CA GLY A 211 -8.75 8.84 13.76
C GLY A 211 -7.87 10.05 14.09
N SER A 212 -7.99 11.11 13.29
CA SER A 212 -7.40 12.43 13.53
C SER A 212 -8.40 13.55 13.19
N TRP A 213 -8.05 14.79 13.56
CA TRP A 213 -8.82 15.99 13.24
C TRP A 213 -8.58 16.44 11.79
N GLY A 214 -9.61 17.01 11.16
CA GLY A 214 -9.55 17.56 9.80
C GLY A 214 -9.68 16.50 8.70
N LEU A 215 -9.06 16.78 7.55
CA LEU A 215 -9.04 15.92 6.36
C LEU A 215 -8.13 14.69 6.53
N GLY A 216 -8.52 13.56 5.91
CA GLY A 216 -7.87 12.26 6.07
C GLY A 216 -6.43 12.19 5.56
N GLU A 217 -6.01 13.17 4.75
CA GLU A 217 -4.65 13.26 4.21
C GLU A 217 -3.56 13.25 5.29
N ALA A 218 -3.83 13.80 6.47
CA ALA A 218 -2.87 13.81 7.57
C ALA A 218 -2.57 12.39 8.10
N VAL A 219 -3.60 11.54 8.14
CA VAL A 219 -3.50 10.14 8.61
C VAL A 219 -2.85 9.29 7.52
N VAL A 220 -3.34 9.39 6.29
CA VAL A 220 -2.86 8.57 5.15
C VAL A 220 -1.40 8.88 4.82
N SER A 221 -0.96 10.14 4.91
CA SER A 221 0.44 10.52 4.71
C SER A 221 1.35 10.12 5.88
N GLY A 222 0.79 9.77 7.04
CA GLY A 222 1.54 9.53 8.27
C GLY A 222 2.08 10.79 8.93
N SER A 223 1.66 11.98 8.49
CA SER A 223 2.10 13.28 9.02
C SER A 223 1.61 13.54 10.46
N VAL A 224 0.65 12.74 10.93
CA VAL A 224 0.14 12.77 12.30
C VAL A 224 0.08 11.36 12.87
N SER A 225 0.33 11.22 14.18
CA SER A 225 -0.02 10.01 14.92
C SER A 225 -1.51 10.06 15.27
N PRO A 226 -2.36 9.19 14.71
CA PRO A 226 -3.79 9.19 14.98
C PRO A 226 -4.09 8.57 16.35
N ASP A 227 -5.28 8.87 16.89
CA ASP A 227 -5.85 8.06 17.98
C ASP A 227 -6.15 6.67 17.45
N ASN A 228 -5.99 5.65 18.30
CA ASN A 228 -6.29 4.26 17.98
C ASN A 228 -7.35 3.72 18.93
N TYR A 229 -8.39 3.10 18.39
CA TYR A 229 -9.49 2.50 19.13
C TYR A 229 -9.64 1.05 18.68
N VAL A 230 -9.67 0.12 19.64
CA VAL A 230 -9.89 -1.30 19.37
C VAL A 230 -11.32 -1.65 19.76
N PHE A 231 -12.11 -2.07 18.79
CA PHE A 231 -13.51 -2.45 18.96
C PHE A 231 -13.67 -3.95 18.79
N ASP A 232 -14.31 -4.58 19.78
CA ASP A 232 -14.65 -6.00 19.74
C ASP A 232 -16.11 -6.15 19.30
N LEU A 233 -16.31 -6.63 18.07
CA LEU A 233 -17.63 -6.87 17.48
C LEU A 233 -18.50 -7.81 18.33
N ARG A 234 -17.90 -8.75 19.08
CA ARG A 234 -18.66 -9.72 19.89
C ARG A 234 -19.26 -9.09 21.13
N SER A 235 -18.51 -8.20 21.79
CA SER A 235 -18.99 -7.49 22.97
C SER A 235 -19.69 -6.18 22.63
N GLY A 236 -19.51 -5.66 21.41
CA GLY A 236 -20.08 -4.40 20.94
C GLY A 236 -19.49 -3.18 21.65
N ARG A 237 -18.24 -3.25 22.09
CA ARG A 237 -17.60 -2.22 22.92
C ARG A 237 -16.17 -1.96 22.48
N VAL A 238 -15.72 -0.74 22.75
CA VAL A 238 -14.30 -0.36 22.69
C VAL A 238 -13.58 -1.05 23.85
N VAL A 239 -12.65 -1.95 23.54
CA VAL A 239 -11.89 -2.74 24.52
C VAL A 239 -10.53 -2.12 24.84
N ASP A 240 -9.99 -1.31 23.93
CA ASP A 240 -8.75 -0.57 24.15
C ASP A 240 -8.77 0.78 23.42
N ARG A 241 -8.00 1.76 23.93
CA ARG A 241 -7.80 3.05 23.29
C ARG A 241 -6.42 3.63 23.58
N LEU A 242 -5.81 4.20 22.55
CA LEU A 242 -4.60 5.01 22.63
C LEU A 242 -4.91 6.40 22.08
N ILE A 243 -4.83 7.42 22.95
CA ILE A 243 -4.98 8.82 22.51
C ILE A 243 -3.60 9.38 22.21
N ALA A 244 -3.37 9.69 20.94
CA ALA A 244 -2.13 10.26 20.46
C ALA A 244 -2.16 11.79 20.55
N GLU A 245 -0.99 12.39 20.73
CA GLU A 245 -0.85 13.84 20.68
C GLU A 245 -0.79 14.28 19.21
N LYS A 246 -1.87 14.88 18.72
CA LYS A 246 -2.03 15.29 17.32
C LYS A 246 -1.60 16.74 17.19
N GLU A 247 -0.41 17.03 16.69
CA GLU A 247 0.10 18.43 16.66
C GLU A 247 -0.61 19.32 15.64
N ILE A 248 -1.04 18.71 14.52
CA ILE A 248 -1.56 19.41 13.35
C ILE A 248 -2.84 18.75 12.83
N MET A 249 -3.60 19.53 12.06
CA MET A 249 -4.69 19.05 11.21
C MET A 249 -4.55 19.67 9.81
N ILE A 250 -5.07 18.97 8.80
CA ILE A 250 -5.16 19.48 7.43
C ILE A 250 -6.59 19.95 7.19
N VAL A 251 -6.74 21.17 6.68
CA VAL A 251 -8.05 21.76 6.34
C VAL A 251 -8.06 22.31 4.92
N PRO A 252 -9.24 22.44 4.29
CA PRO A 252 -9.37 23.18 3.04
C PRO A 252 -8.82 24.61 3.17
N GLU A 253 -8.10 25.07 2.15
CA GLU A 253 -7.59 26.44 2.05
C GLU A 253 -8.37 27.24 1.00
N GLY A 254 -9.11 28.27 1.44
CA GLY A 254 -9.84 29.15 0.54
C GLY A 254 -10.72 28.36 -0.45
N GLU A 255 -10.57 28.67 -1.73
CA GLU A 255 -11.26 28.01 -2.84
C GLU A 255 -10.42 26.88 -3.48
N ARG A 256 -9.12 26.74 -3.14
CA ARG A 256 -8.22 25.76 -3.77
C ARG A 256 -7.19 25.18 -2.81
N GLY A 257 -7.07 23.84 -2.81
CA GLY A 257 -6.02 23.12 -2.07
C GLY A 257 -6.26 23.05 -0.56
N VAL A 258 -5.20 22.70 0.17
CA VAL A 258 -5.26 22.45 1.62
C VAL A 258 -4.15 23.19 2.35
N LYS A 259 -4.36 23.45 3.64
CA LYS A 259 -3.34 24.00 4.53
C LYS A 259 -3.23 23.21 5.82
N THR A 260 -2.02 23.18 6.36
CA THR A 260 -1.74 22.62 7.67
C THR A 260 -1.95 23.67 8.75
N VAL A 261 -2.70 23.33 9.79
CA VAL A 261 -2.99 24.19 10.95
C VAL A 261 -2.55 23.47 12.23
N ASN A 262 -1.92 24.21 13.14
CA ASN A 262 -1.57 23.68 14.46
C ASN A 262 -2.82 23.59 15.33
N LEU A 263 -2.99 22.43 15.97
CA LEU A 263 -4.08 22.21 16.93
C LEU A 263 -3.81 22.95 18.24
N SER A 264 -4.87 23.39 18.91
CA SER A 264 -4.75 23.97 20.25
C SER A 264 -4.28 22.92 21.26
N SER A 265 -3.69 23.35 22.38
CA SER A 265 -3.19 22.43 23.41
C SER A 265 -4.26 21.46 23.96
N GLU A 266 -5.53 21.86 23.91
CA GLU A 266 -6.67 21.03 24.33
C GLU A 266 -7.02 19.99 23.25
N GLU A 267 -7.14 20.41 21.98
CA GLU A 267 -7.47 19.50 20.87
C GLU A 267 -6.38 18.45 20.61
N ARG A 268 -5.11 18.81 20.84
CA ARG A 268 -3.95 17.92 20.65
C ARG A 268 -4.08 16.62 21.44
N ILE A 269 -4.66 16.68 22.64
CA ILE A 269 -4.77 15.56 23.58
C ILE A 269 -6.22 15.06 23.74
N ALA A 270 -7.18 15.69 23.08
CA ALA A 270 -8.56 15.26 23.10
C ALA A 270 -8.73 13.98 22.29
N PRO A 271 -9.61 13.06 22.73
CA PRO A 271 -10.03 11.92 21.91
C PRO A 271 -10.85 12.43 20.72
N VAL A 272 -10.50 11.97 19.51
CA VAL A 272 -11.19 12.37 18.27
C VAL A 272 -12.58 11.76 18.20
N LEU A 273 -12.70 10.48 18.55
CA LEU A 273 -13.93 9.71 18.45
C LEU A 273 -14.51 9.38 19.83
N SER A 274 -15.84 9.40 19.89
CA SER A 274 -16.64 8.80 20.93
C SER A 274 -16.86 7.30 20.68
N ASP A 275 -17.20 6.56 21.73
CA ASP A 275 -17.46 5.12 21.63
C ASP A 275 -18.65 4.81 20.70
N ASP A 276 -19.63 5.70 20.58
CA ASP A 276 -20.76 5.57 19.67
C ASP A 276 -20.33 5.73 18.20
N GLU A 277 -19.48 6.71 17.90
CA GLU A 277 -18.91 6.88 16.56
C GLU A 277 -18.06 5.67 16.16
N VAL A 278 -17.25 5.14 17.08
CA VAL A 278 -16.45 3.92 16.84
C VAL A 278 -17.37 2.72 16.55
N ALA A 279 -18.45 2.54 17.31
CA ALA A 279 -19.40 1.46 17.09
C ALA A 279 -20.10 1.57 15.72
N ARG A 280 -20.53 2.78 15.34
CA ARG A 280 -21.16 3.04 14.03
C ARG A 280 -20.19 2.78 12.87
N LEU A 281 -18.93 3.21 13.00
CA LEU A 281 -17.89 2.92 12.02
C LEU A 281 -17.64 1.40 11.91
N ALA A 282 -17.56 0.69 13.03
CA ALA A 282 -17.40 -0.75 13.05
C ALA A 282 -18.56 -1.49 12.35
N THR A 283 -19.80 -1.01 12.49
CA THR A 283 -20.96 -1.56 11.75
C THR A 283 -20.79 -1.40 10.23
N PHE A 284 -20.32 -0.26 9.73
CA PHE A 284 -20.04 -0.11 8.30
C PHE A 284 -18.90 -1.02 7.84
N GLY A 285 -17.88 -1.20 8.68
CA GLY A 285 -16.80 -2.16 8.43
C GLY A 285 -17.30 -3.59 8.32
N GLU A 286 -18.19 -4.02 9.21
CA GLU A 286 -18.79 -5.36 9.17
C GLU A 286 -19.61 -5.58 7.90
N ILE A 287 -20.42 -4.60 7.48
CA ILE A 287 -21.18 -4.66 6.22
C ILE A 287 -20.24 -4.82 5.01
N ALA A 288 -19.13 -4.08 4.98
CA ALA A 288 -18.15 -4.18 3.91
C ALA A 288 -17.44 -5.54 3.92
N GLU A 289 -16.97 -6.02 5.07
CA GLU A 289 -16.31 -7.32 5.19
C GLU A 289 -17.24 -8.48 4.81
N GLU A 290 -18.51 -8.46 5.25
CA GLU A 290 -19.50 -9.49 4.89
C GLU A 290 -19.72 -9.56 3.38
N HIS A 291 -19.81 -8.40 2.71
CA HIS A 291 -20.00 -8.34 1.27
C HIS A 291 -18.76 -8.80 0.48
N TYR A 292 -17.58 -8.30 0.82
CA TYR A 292 -16.35 -8.64 0.12
C TYR A 292 -15.80 -10.03 0.47
N GLY A 293 -16.22 -10.60 1.61
CA GLY A 293 -15.81 -11.92 2.10
C GLY A 293 -14.37 -11.99 2.59
N VAL A 294 -13.68 -10.84 2.71
CA VAL A 294 -12.30 -10.71 3.18
C VAL A 294 -12.17 -9.43 4.04
N PRO A 295 -11.25 -9.38 5.00
CA PRO A 295 -11.05 -8.19 5.82
C PRO A 295 -10.73 -6.94 4.99
N GLN A 296 -11.26 -5.79 5.41
CA GLN A 296 -11.18 -4.53 4.68
C GLN A 296 -10.40 -3.45 5.44
N ASP A 297 -9.68 -2.64 4.67
CA ASP A 297 -9.07 -1.35 5.03
C ASP A 297 -9.93 -0.24 4.42
N ILE A 298 -10.55 0.58 5.28
CA ILE A 298 -11.61 1.53 4.94
C ILE A 298 -11.21 2.94 5.35
N GLU A 299 -11.21 3.88 4.41
CA GLU A 299 -11.05 5.31 4.70
C GLU A 299 -12.41 5.92 5.03
N TRP A 300 -12.48 6.76 6.07
CA TRP A 300 -13.74 7.37 6.52
C TRP A 300 -13.56 8.85 6.91
N ALA A 301 -14.68 9.57 6.87
CA ALA A 301 -14.79 10.95 7.30
C ALA A 301 -16.08 11.19 8.09
N ILE A 302 -16.05 12.15 9.02
CA ILE A 302 -17.21 12.57 9.82
C ILE A 302 -17.36 14.09 9.72
N VAL A 303 -18.61 14.52 9.52
CA VAL A 303 -19.05 15.92 9.61
C VAL A 303 -20.30 15.97 10.48
N GLY A 304 -20.23 16.62 11.63
CA GLY A 304 -21.31 16.54 12.63
C GLY A 304 -21.57 15.09 13.03
N ASP A 305 -22.81 14.62 12.85
CA ASP A 305 -23.21 13.24 13.17
C ASP A 305 -23.17 12.29 11.95
N GLU A 306 -22.83 12.79 10.76
CA GLU A 306 -22.82 12.01 9.51
C GLU A 306 -21.45 11.36 9.27
N ILE A 307 -21.47 10.06 8.96
CA ILE A 307 -20.29 9.27 8.61
C ILE A 307 -20.30 9.05 7.10
N PHE A 308 -19.16 9.25 6.46
CA PHE A 308 -18.93 8.99 5.05
C PHE A 308 -17.82 7.96 4.87
N ILE A 309 -18.02 7.00 3.97
CA ILE A 309 -17.01 6.03 3.56
C ILE A 309 -16.35 6.52 2.26
N LEU A 310 -15.04 6.75 2.31
CA LEU A 310 -14.28 7.38 1.24
C LEU A 310 -13.54 6.38 0.34
N GLN A 311 -13.21 5.19 0.88
CA GLN A 311 -12.54 4.11 0.14
C GLN A 311 -12.68 2.80 0.93
N SER A 312 -12.68 1.66 0.23
CA SER A 312 -12.49 0.33 0.84
C SER A 312 -11.57 -0.51 -0.05
N ARG A 313 -10.70 -1.30 0.56
CA ARG A 313 -9.86 -2.28 -0.13
C ARG A 313 -9.54 -3.48 0.77
N PRO A 314 -9.23 -4.66 0.20
CA PRO A 314 -8.82 -5.81 1.00
C PRO A 314 -7.54 -5.56 1.81
N ILE A 315 -7.49 -6.07 3.04
CA ILE A 315 -6.25 -6.13 3.83
C ILE A 315 -5.38 -7.27 3.28
N THR A 316 -4.36 -6.93 2.52
CA THR A 316 -3.43 -7.91 1.91
C THR A 316 -2.31 -8.36 2.84
N THR A 317 -2.16 -7.70 3.99
CA THR A 317 -1.03 -7.93 4.92
C THR A 317 -1.26 -9.07 5.92
N ILE A 318 -2.50 -9.55 6.05
CA ILE A 318 -2.82 -10.68 6.94
C ILE A 318 -2.27 -11.95 6.31
N ARG A 319 -1.15 -12.45 6.85
CA ARG A 319 -0.71 -13.82 6.57
C ARG A 319 -1.66 -14.77 7.30
N GLN A 320 -2.14 -15.82 6.63
CA GLN A 320 -2.92 -16.88 7.30
C GLN A 320 -2.14 -17.38 8.52
N PRO A 321 -2.70 -17.27 9.74
CA PRO A 321 -2.04 -17.79 10.91
C PRO A 321 -2.13 -19.33 10.89
N ASP A 322 -0.98 -20.01 10.93
CA ASP A 322 -0.92 -21.37 11.44
C ASP A 322 -1.42 -21.33 12.90
N ILE A 323 -2.58 -21.94 13.15
CA ILE A 323 -3.26 -21.93 14.46
C ILE A 323 -2.31 -22.48 15.54
N PRO A 324 -1.79 -21.66 16.47
CA PRO A 324 -1.01 -22.17 17.58
C PRO A 324 -1.99 -22.68 18.64
N ARG A 325 -2.02 -24.00 18.86
CA ARG A 325 -2.66 -24.57 20.05
C ARG A 325 -1.89 -24.12 21.29
N ALA A 326 -2.64 -23.65 22.29
CA ALA A 326 -2.14 -23.18 23.57
C ALA A 326 -1.10 -24.13 24.19
N GLY A 327 0.03 -23.56 24.61
CA GLY A 327 0.94 -24.19 25.56
C GLY A 327 2.42 -24.00 25.24
N ALA A 328 2.97 -22.82 25.48
CA ALA A 328 4.30 -22.62 26.04
C ALA A 328 4.52 -21.13 26.29
N LYS A 329 4.86 -20.74 27.52
CA LYS A 329 5.55 -19.46 27.77
C LYS A 329 7.01 -19.66 27.35
N PRO A 330 7.55 -18.92 26.37
CA PRO A 330 8.99 -18.72 26.31
C PRO A 330 9.31 -17.60 27.30
N GLU A 331 9.85 -17.96 28.46
CA GLU A 331 10.74 -17.05 29.17
C GLU A 331 11.94 -16.83 28.26
N SER A 332 11.92 -15.74 27.49
CA SER A 332 13.10 -15.21 26.83
C SER A 332 13.69 -14.15 27.74
N THR A 333 15.00 -14.22 27.96
CA THR A 333 15.80 -13.15 28.55
C THR A 333 15.85 -11.99 27.56
N LEU A 334 14.75 -11.25 27.44
CA LEU A 334 14.70 -9.99 26.71
C LEU A 334 15.57 -8.98 27.48
N GLY A 335 16.39 -8.23 26.74
CA GLY A 335 17.23 -7.16 27.31
C GLY A 335 16.39 -6.05 27.95
N GLU A 336 17.04 -5.02 28.50
CA GLU A 336 16.32 -3.85 29.04
C GLU A 336 15.50 -3.17 27.93
N VAL A 337 14.24 -2.84 28.21
CA VAL A 337 13.38 -2.14 27.26
C VAL A 337 13.85 -0.70 27.13
N LEU A 338 14.29 -0.32 25.93
CA LEU A 338 14.77 1.04 25.63
C LEU A 338 13.61 1.96 25.25
N LEU A 339 12.70 1.46 24.40
CA LEU A 339 11.62 2.23 23.79
C LEU A 339 10.42 1.34 23.48
N GLU A 340 9.26 1.97 23.43
CA GLU A 340 8.00 1.36 23.00
C GLU A 340 7.38 2.22 21.89
N GLY A 341 6.69 1.57 20.97
CA GLY A 341 5.92 2.16 19.89
C GLY A 341 4.83 1.19 19.46
N GLN A 342 4.30 1.38 18.25
CA GLN A 342 3.30 0.50 17.69
C GLN A 342 3.97 -0.59 16.83
N GLY A 343 3.64 -1.85 17.09
CA GLY A 343 4.10 -2.98 16.30
C GLY A 343 3.52 -2.94 14.89
N ALA A 344 4.34 -2.55 13.92
CA ALA A 344 3.87 -2.30 12.55
C ALA A 344 4.06 -3.51 11.65
N SER A 345 5.14 -4.28 11.80
CA SER A 345 5.43 -5.47 10.98
C SER A 345 6.07 -6.54 11.86
N PRO A 346 5.55 -7.78 11.87
CA PRO A 346 5.90 -8.79 12.86
C PRO A 346 7.32 -9.35 12.65
N GLY A 347 7.85 -9.93 13.73
CA GLY A 347 9.17 -10.56 13.76
C GLY A 347 10.14 -9.85 14.71
N ILE A 348 11.23 -10.54 15.04
CA ILE A 348 12.28 -10.02 15.92
C ILE A 348 13.60 -9.99 15.17
N ALA A 349 14.24 -8.83 15.15
CA ALA A 349 15.52 -8.64 14.49
C ALA A 349 16.47 -7.78 15.32
N SER A 350 17.75 -8.14 15.28
CA SER A 350 18.83 -7.47 16.00
C SER A 350 19.86 -6.94 15.01
N GLY A 351 20.40 -5.75 15.29
CA GLY A 351 21.34 -5.09 14.37
C GLY A 351 21.84 -3.76 14.89
N ARG A 352 22.74 -3.14 14.11
CA ARG A 352 23.32 -1.84 14.43
C ARG A 352 22.38 -0.72 14.00
N VAL A 353 22.09 0.19 14.90
CA VAL A 353 21.32 1.42 14.63
C VAL A 353 22.07 2.30 13.64
N VAL A 354 21.34 2.73 12.60
CA VAL A 354 21.73 3.79 11.68
C VAL A 354 20.60 4.81 11.65
N ILE A 355 20.86 6.01 12.17
CA ILE A 355 19.92 7.12 12.24
C ILE A 355 19.97 7.90 10.92
N VAL A 356 18.90 7.80 10.14
CA VAL A 356 18.76 8.50 8.87
C VAL A 356 17.90 9.72 9.05
N ARG A 357 18.44 10.91 8.76
CA ARG A 357 17.70 12.18 8.83
C ARG A 357 17.24 12.65 7.45
N ASP A 358 17.98 12.26 6.41
CA ASP A 358 17.74 12.64 5.03
C ASP A 358 18.07 11.46 4.09
N VAL A 359 17.46 11.43 2.91
CA VAL A 359 17.67 10.37 1.89
C VAL A 359 19.15 10.19 1.55
N ARG A 360 19.97 11.26 1.63
CA ARG A 360 21.42 11.19 1.40
C ARG A 360 22.16 10.28 2.41
N ASP A 361 21.65 10.18 3.63
CA ASP A 361 22.24 9.35 4.69
C ASP A 361 21.97 7.85 4.46
N THR A 362 21.04 7.49 3.57
CA THR A 362 20.73 6.09 3.26
C THR A 362 21.91 5.32 2.65
N SER A 363 22.87 6.04 2.08
CA SER A 363 24.13 5.47 1.57
C SER A 363 25.01 4.85 2.67
N THR A 364 24.82 5.25 3.93
CA THR A 364 25.57 4.74 5.09
C THR A 364 25.06 3.39 5.60
N ILE A 365 23.85 3.00 5.20
CA ILE A 365 23.21 1.75 5.59
C ILE A 365 23.95 0.58 4.97
N LYS A 366 24.21 -0.44 5.80
CA LYS A 366 24.76 -1.73 5.39
C LYS A 366 23.73 -2.84 5.62
N GLU A 367 23.95 -3.95 4.94
CA GLU A 367 23.13 -5.14 5.14
C GLU A 367 23.23 -5.61 6.59
N GLY A 368 22.09 -5.84 7.24
CA GLY A 368 22.04 -6.23 8.65
C GLY A 368 21.82 -5.10 9.65
N ASP A 369 21.82 -3.83 9.21
CA ASP A 369 21.57 -2.68 10.07
C ASP A 369 20.09 -2.54 10.45
N ILE A 370 19.80 -1.69 11.43
CA ILE A 370 18.46 -1.25 11.83
C ILE A 370 18.31 0.22 11.44
N LEU A 371 17.36 0.50 10.57
CA LEU A 371 17.04 1.86 10.13
C LEU A 371 16.24 2.56 11.23
N VAL A 372 16.76 3.66 11.77
CA VAL A 372 16.04 4.54 12.70
C VAL A 372 15.83 5.90 12.02
N THR A 373 14.61 6.40 11.93
CA THR A 373 14.35 7.70 11.31
C THR A 373 13.14 8.39 11.93
N ARG A 374 12.90 9.66 11.60
CA ARG A 374 11.70 10.36 12.06
C ARG A 374 10.46 9.80 11.38
N MET A 375 10.48 9.76 10.05
CA MET A 375 9.47 9.18 9.18
C MET A 375 10.16 8.64 7.93
N THR A 376 9.69 7.52 7.37
CA THR A 376 10.21 7.03 6.09
C THR A 376 9.49 7.70 4.93
N ASN A 377 10.17 7.78 3.79
CA ASN A 377 9.57 8.24 2.54
C ASN A 377 9.86 7.21 1.42
N PRO A 378 9.18 7.31 0.26
CA PRO A 378 9.37 6.41 -0.87
C PRO A 378 10.81 6.23 -1.35
N ASP A 379 11.61 7.29 -1.30
CA ASP A 379 13.00 7.26 -1.78
C ASP A 379 13.90 6.39 -0.89
N MET A 380 13.45 6.06 0.32
CA MET A 380 14.15 5.19 1.26
C MET A 380 13.87 3.70 1.03
N VAL A 381 12.95 3.32 0.13
CA VAL A 381 12.60 1.91 -0.14
C VAL A 381 13.81 1.03 -0.51
N PRO A 382 14.77 1.48 -1.37
CA PRO A 382 15.97 0.69 -1.66
C PRO A 382 16.81 0.38 -0.41
N ALA A 383 16.85 1.32 0.54
CA ALA A 383 17.53 1.13 1.81
C ALA A 383 16.74 0.25 2.79
N MET A 384 15.42 0.39 2.82
CA MET A 384 14.52 -0.45 3.63
C MET A 384 14.66 -1.94 3.29
N ARG A 385 14.93 -2.28 2.02
CA ARG A 385 15.20 -3.66 1.58
C ARG A 385 16.49 -4.27 2.15
N ARG A 386 17.42 -3.44 2.62
CA ARG A 386 18.77 -3.88 3.06
C ARG A 386 18.86 -4.04 4.58
N VAL A 387 17.92 -3.47 5.33
CA VAL A 387 17.93 -3.51 6.80
C VAL A 387 17.19 -4.72 7.36
N ARG A 388 17.51 -5.08 8.60
CA ARG A 388 16.86 -6.17 9.33
C ARG A 388 15.67 -5.71 10.16
N ALA A 389 15.58 -4.42 10.50
CA ALA A 389 14.42 -3.84 11.15
C ALA A 389 14.32 -2.33 10.87
N ILE A 390 13.12 -1.78 11.06
CA ILE A 390 12.83 -0.36 10.86
C ILE A 390 12.16 0.22 12.12
N VAL A 391 12.65 1.36 12.58
CA VAL A 391 12.10 2.11 13.72
C VAL A 391 11.82 3.54 13.30
N THR A 392 10.63 4.05 13.61
CA THR A 392 10.26 5.45 13.33
C THR A 392 9.74 6.19 14.57
N ASP A 393 10.00 7.50 14.62
CA ASP A 393 9.44 8.38 15.67
C ASP A 393 7.94 8.63 15.45
N GLU A 394 7.54 8.82 14.19
CA GLU A 394 6.18 9.20 13.79
C GLU A 394 5.52 8.11 12.95
N GLY A 395 4.19 8.17 12.81
CA GLY A 395 3.37 7.24 12.02
C GLY A 395 2.57 6.23 12.85
N GLY A 396 1.45 5.78 12.29
CA GLY A 396 0.57 4.72 12.81
C GLY A 396 0.58 3.47 11.93
N MET A 397 -0.42 2.58 12.05
CA MET A 397 -0.46 1.32 11.31
C MET A 397 -0.58 1.48 9.79
N THR A 398 -0.99 2.66 9.36
CA THR A 398 -1.24 3.08 7.97
C THR A 398 -0.07 3.84 7.35
N CYS A 399 0.95 4.21 8.13
CA CYS A 399 2.04 5.03 7.61
C CYS A 399 2.91 4.29 6.59
N HIS A 400 3.65 5.04 5.77
CA HIS A 400 4.55 4.48 4.76
C HIS A 400 5.51 3.43 5.32
N ALA A 401 6.08 3.68 6.51
CA ALA A 401 6.97 2.72 7.17
C ALA A 401 6.25 1.41 7.48
N ALA A 402 5.02 1.45 7.99
CA ALA A 402 4.26 0.27 8.37
C ALA A 402 3.87 -0.58 7.16
N ILE A 403 3.34 0.04 6.10
CA ILE A 403 2.89 -0.65 4.90
C ILE A 403 4.07 -1.35 4.21
N VAL A 404 5.12 -0.59 3.88
CA VAL A 404 6.27 -1.13 3.13
C VAL A 404 7.02 -2.19 3.94
N SER A 405 7.15 -2.03 5.26
CA SER A 405 7.83 -3.04 6.10
C SER A 405 7.08 -4.38 6.11
N ARG A 406 5.74 -4.37 6.09
CA ARG A 406 4.92 -5.59 5.98
C ARG A 406 5.11 -6.27 4.63
N GLU A 407 5.10 -5.49 3.54
CA GLU A 407 5.33 -5.99 2.17
C GLU A 407 6.72 -6.63 2.04
N LEU A 408 7.74 -6.03 2.65
CA LEU A 408 9.11 -6.53 2.67
C LEU A 408 9.33 -7.66 3.70
N GLY A 409 8.37 -7.93 4.58
CA GLY A 409 8.54 -8.87 5.70
C GLY A 409 9.64 -8.46 6.69
N THR A 410 9.93 -7.16 6.78
CA THR A 410 10.96 -6.59 7.67
C THR A 410 10.29 -6.18 8.99
N PRO A 411 10.76 -6.64 10.16
CA PRO A 411 10.24 -6.20 11.45
C PRO A 411 10.23 -4.68 11.61
N ALA A 412 9.13 -4.10 12.08
CA ALA A 412 9.02 -2.65 12.21
C ALA A 412 8.24 -2.19 13.44
N VAL A 413 8.73 -1.12 14.06
CA VAL A 413 8.07 -0.39 15.16
C VAL A 413 7.94 1.07 14.75
N VAL A 414 6.71 1.61 14.80
CA VAL A 414 6.41 2.98 14.38
C VAL A 414 5.89 3.82 15.54
N GLY A 415 5.91 5.14 15.42
CA GLY A 415 5.33 6.02 16.44
C GLY A 415 6.03 5.99 17.81
N THR A 416 7.35 5.73 17.85
CA THR A 416 8.13 5.70 19.11
C THR A 416 8.34 7.08 19.75
N LYS A 417 8.01 8.16 19.03
CA LYS A 417 8.10 9.59 19.38
C LYS A 417 9.51 10.14 19.58
N LYS A 418 10.47 9.31 19.98
CA LYS A 418 11.80 9.75 20.46
C LYS A 418 12.94 8.78 20.15
N ALA A 419 12.76 7.79 19.28
CA ALA A 419 13.84 6.88 18.87
C ALA A 419 15.06 7.62 18.30
N THR A 420 14.87 8.61 17.41
CA THR A 420 15.99 9.36 16.83
C THR A 420 16.79 10.19 17.84
N LYS A 421 16.20 10.45 19.02
CA LYS A 421 16.82 11.21 20.12
C LYS A 421 17.40 10.31 21.21
N THR A 422 16.83 9.12 21.38
CA THR A 422 17.18 8.20 22.48
C THR A 422 18.23 7.18 22.06
N LEU A 423 18.15 6.69 20.82
CA LEU A 423 19.10 5.74 20.27
C LEU A 423 20.33 6.46 19.71
N GLN A 424 21.45 5.74 19.61
CA GLN A 424 22.71 6.27 19.10
C GLN A 424 23.17 5.50 17.86
N ASP A 425 23.76 6.21 16.90
CA ASP A 425 24.41 5.55 15.75
C ASP A 425 25.44 4.52 16.24
N GLY A 426 25.38 3.33 15.67
CA GLY A 426 26.28 2.24 16.07
C GLY A 426 25.78 1.39 17.24
N GLN A 427 24.74 1.82 17.95
CA GLN A 427 24.16 1.06 19.06
C GLN A 427 23.55 -0.25 18.55
N VAL A 428 23.77 -1.36 19.25
CA VAL A 428 23.14 -2.64 18.92
C VAL A 428 21.84 -2.76 19.71
N ILE A 429 20.74 -2.98 19.00
CA ILE A 429 19.41 -3.14 19.59
C ILE A 429 18.71 -4.36 18.98
N SER A 430 17.62 -4.78 19.64
CA SER A 430 16.64 -5.73 19.11
C SER A 430 15.28 -5.07 18.99
N VAL A 431 14.63 -5.32 17.87
CA VAL A 431 13.31 -4.76 17.55
C VAL A 431 12.32 -5.92 17.47
N ASP A 432 11.32 -5.93 18.35
CA ASP A 432 10.15 -6.80 18.29
C ASP A 432 9.02 -6.02 17.61
N GLY A 433 8.89 -6.22 16.31
CA GLY A 433 7.93 -5.52 15.48
C GLY A 433 6.49 -6.03 15.63
N GLU A 434 6.28 -7.13 16.35
CA GLU A 434 4.94 -7.60 16.71
C GLU A 434 4.44 -6.88 17.96
N LYS A 435 5.26 -6.82 19.02
CA LYS A 435 4.89 -6.16 20.28
C LYS A 435 5.08 -4.66 20.29
N GLY A 436 5.84 -4.10 19.34
CA GLY A 436 6.17 -2.68 19.34
C GLY A 436 7.28 -2.32 20.33
N ILE A 437 8.14 -3.27 20.72
CA ILE A 437 9.13 -3.07 21.79
C ILE A 437 10.56 -3.12 21.25
N ILE A 438 11.40 -2.21 21.73
CA ILE A 438 12.82 -2.14 21.38
C ILE A 438 13.66 -2.41 22.63
N TYR A 439 14.55 -3.40 22.53
CA TYR A 439 15.40 -3.85 23.64
C TYR A 439 16.86 -3.46 23.40
N GLU A 440 17.60 -3.29 24.50
CA GLU A 440 19.04 -3.10 24.47
C GLU A 440 19.76 -4.41 24.11
N GLY A 441 20.79 -4.29 23.26
CA GLY A 441 21.64 -5.39 22.87
C GLY A 441 21.01 -6.28 21.82
N ALA A 442 21.73 -7.34 21.45
CA ALA A 442 21.21 -8.36 20.55
C ALA A 442 20.58 -9.48 21.38
N VAL A 443 19.25 -9.56 21.33
CA VAL A 443 18.52 -10.75 21.74
C VAL A 443 18.78 -11.83 20.69
N GLU A 444 19.29 -12.98 21.15
CA GLU A 444 19.33 -14.19 20.34
C GLU A 444 17.88 -14.66 20.15
N THR A 445 17.36 -14.53 18.94
CA THR A 445 16.20 -15.32 18.54
C THR A 445 16.64 -16.78 18.63
N PRO A 446 15.90 -17.66 19.34
CA PRO A 446 16.14 -19.08 19.20
C PRO A 446 16.05 -19.39 17.71
N ALA A 447 17.05 -20.11 17.16
CA ALA A 447 16.86 -20.76 15.88
C ALA A 447 15.48 -21.45 15.92
N PRO A 448 14.64 -21.34 14.87
CA PRO A 448 13.32 -21.95 14.90
C PRO A 448 13.49 -23.37 15.39
N ALA A 449 12.90 -23.66 16.57
CA ALA A 449 13.05 -24.95 17.21
C ALA A 449 12.71 -25.97 16.14
N ALA A 450 13.60 -26.93 15.89
CA ALA A 450 13.29 -28.07 15.06
C ALA A 450 11.99 -28.64 15.63
N GLN A 451 10.89 -28.42 14.92
CA GLN A 451 9.60 -28.89 15.35
C GLN A 451 9.73 -30.41 15.41
N ALA A 452 9.71 -30.94 16.63
CA ALA A 452 9.38 -32.34 16.80
C ALA A 452 7.96 -32.48 16.23
N THR A 453 7.87 -33.03 15.03
CA THR A 453 6.62 -33.34 14.35
C THR A 453 5.88 -34.42 15.13
N THR A 454 5.16 -34.01 16.17
CA THR A 454 3.98 -34.75 16.59
C THR A 454 2.86 -34.37 15.64
N VAL A 455 2.90 -34.96 14.44
CA VAL A 455 1.80 -34.93 13.50
C VAL A 455 0.64 -35.64 14.21
N ALA A 456 -0.32 -34.88 14.74
CA ALA A 456 -1.67 -35.40 14.85
C ALA A 456 -2.10 -35.66 13.41
N ALA A 457 -2.00 -36.92 12.98
CA ALA A 457 -2.36 -37.35 11.65
C ALA A 457 -3.83 -37.00 11.40
N ALA A 458 -4.07 -35.83 10.80
CA ALA A 458 -5.20 -35.69 9.91
C ALA A 458 -5.03 -36.76 8.83
N ALA A 459 -6.07 -37.54 8.58
CA ALA A 459 -6.02 -38.61 7.60
C ALA A 459 -5.48 -38.04 6.27
N PRO A 460 -4.52 -38.71 5.61
CA PRO A 460 -3.94 -38.20 4.38
C PRO A 460 -5.07 -37.97 3.37
N ILE A 461 -5.12 -36.77 2.80
CA ILE A 461 -6.05 -36.45 1.71
C ILE A 461 -5.65 -37.34 0.54
N ILE A 462 -6.42 -38.38 0.27
CA ILE A 462 -6.18 -39.27 -0.87
C ILE A 462 -6.70 -38.56 -2.12
N THR A 463 -5.81 -37.97 -2.89
CA THR A 463 -6.12 -37.42 -4.20
C THR A 463 -6.17 -38.54 -5.24
N GLY A 464 -7.05 -38.42 -6.23
CA GLY A 464 -7.08 -39.36 -7.37
C GLY A 464 -5.94 -39.13 -8.39
N THR A 465 -5.07 -38.15 -8.14
CA THR A 465 -3.98 -37.73 -9.04
C THR A 465 -2.78 -37.31 -8.20
N LEU A 466 -1.59 -37.67 -8.66
CA LEU A 466 -0.34 -37.24 -8.01
C LEU A 466 -0.22 -35.73 -8.09
N VAL A 467 -0.02 -35.09 -6.95
CA VAL A 467 0.25 -33.66 -6.86
C VAL A 467 1.76 -33.49 -6.80
N LYS A 468 2.34 -33.08 -7.93
CA LYS A 468 3.77 -32.85 -8.08
C LYS A 468 4.09 -31.37 -8.18
N VAL A 469 5.32 -31.01 -7.82
CA VAL A 469 5.79 -29.61 -7.84
C VAL A 469 6.70 -29.33 -9.03
N ASN A 470 6.71 -28.06 -9.44
CA ASN A 470 7.68 -27.54 -10.41
C ASN A 470 8.86 -26.96 -9.65
N VAL A 471 10.06 -27.46 -9.93
CA VAL A 471 11.30 -26.97 -9.32
C VAL A 471 12.17 -26.38 -10.40
N SER A 472 12.94 -25.35 -10.07
CA SER A 472 13.79 -24.64 -11.02
C SER A 472 15.18 -24.32 -10.46
N LEU A 473 15.34 -24.36 -9.14
CA LEU A 473 16.60 -24.09 -8.45
C LEU A 473 16.83 -25.14 -7.37
N PRO A 474 18.09 -25.54 -7.09
CA PRO A 474 18.40 -26.59 -6.11
C PRO A 474 17.99 -26.18 -4.69
N GLU A 475 18.15 -24.91 -4.34
CA GLU A 475 17.79 -24.36 -3.03
C GLU A 475 16.31 -24.51 -2.68
N ALA A 476 15.44 -24.55 -3.69
CA ALA A 476 14.01 -24.74 -3.52
C ALA A 476 13.62 -26.20 -3.27
N ALA A 477 14.54 -27.17 -3.43
CA ALA A 477 14.24 -28.59 -3.30
C ALA A 477 13.81 -28.98 -1.88
N LYS A 478 14.43 -28.37 -0.85
CA LYS A 478 14.05 -28.62 0.55
C LYS A 478 12.63 -28.12 0.83
N ARG A 479 12.32 -26.89 0.40
CA ARG A 479 10.98 -26.30 0.50
C ARG A 479 9.94 -27.14 -0.24
N ALA A 480 10.28 -27.64 -1.43
CA ALA A 480 9.44 -28.52 -2.24
C ALA A 480 9.16 -29.88 -1.56
N ALA A 481 10.12 -30.42 -0.81
CA ALA A 481 9.92 -31.64 -0.02
C ALA A 481 9.00 -31.37 1.19
N ASP A 482 9.18 -30.21 1.83
CA ASP A 482 8.41 -29.80 3.01
C ASP A 482 6.92 -29.57 2.69
N THR A 483 6.53 -29.39 1.41
CA THR A 483 5.11 -29.28 1.02
C THR A 483 4.35 -30.61 1.04
N GLY A 484 5.03 -31.74 1.20
CA GLY A 484 4.40 -33.08 1.15
C GLY A 484 3.91 -33.50 -0.24
N ALA A 485 4.45 -32.91 -1.30
CA ALA A 485 4.11 -33.26 -2.68
C ALA A 485 4.60 -34.68 -3.05
N ASP A 486 3.93 -35.33 -4.00
CA ASP A 486 4.26 -36.68 -4.50
C ASP A 486 5.56 -36.73 -5.35
N GLY A 487 6.31 -35.63 -5.37
CA GLY A 487 7.59 -35.48 -6.04
C GLY A 487 7.63 -34.29 -7.00
N VAL A 488 8.71 -34.22 -7.79
CA VAL A 488 8.91 -33.18 -8.81
C VAL A 488 8.30 -33.63 -10.13
N GLY A 489 7.41 -32.82 -10.69
CA GLY A 489 6.74 -33.06 -11.96
C GLY A 489 7.49 -32.44 -13.13
N LEU A 490 8.19 -31.34 -12.88
CA LEU A 490 8.98 -30.61 -13.86
C LEU A 490 10.18 -29.97 -13.16
N LEU A 491 11.38 -30.25 -13.65
CA LEU A 491 12.60 -29.50 -13.32
C LEU A 491 12.97 -28.65 -14.54
N ARG A 492 13.06 -27.32 -14.38
CA ARG A 492 13.46 -26.41 -15.46
C ARG A 492 14.96 -26.15 -15.38
N ILE A 493 15.72 -26.74 -16.30
CA ILE A 493 17.19 -26.70 -16.31
C ILE A 493 17.73 -25.34 -16.79
N GLU A 494 16.93 -24.56 -17.50
CA GLU A 494 17.32 -23.27 -18.06
C GLU A 494 17.70 -22.28 -16.94
N HIS A 495 17.01 -22.36 -15.80
CA HIS A 495 17.31 -21.55 -14.62
C HIS A 495 18.62 -21.95 -13.92
N LEU A 496 19.04 -23.22 -14.02
CA LEU A 496 20.35 -23.66 -13.55
C LEU A 496 21.47 -23.10 -14.44
N ILE A 497 21.25 -23.11 -15.75
CA ILE A 497 22.20 -22.58 -16.73
C ILE A 497 22.35 -21.06 -16.60
N LEU A 498 21.25 -20.33 -16.34
CA LEU A 498 21.28 -18.89 -16.11
C LEU A 498 22.03 -18.49 -14.82
N GLY A 499 22.15 -19.40 -13.86
CA GLY A 499 22.91 -19.19 -12.63
C GLY A 499 24.43 -19.31 -12.81
N LEU A 500 24.90 -19.82 -13.94
CA LEU A 500 26.33 -19.99 -14.21
C LEU A 500 26.97 -18.67 -14.66
N ALA A 501 28.24 -18.46 -14.29
CA ALA A 501 28.98 -17.26 -14.65
C ALA A 501 29.30 -17.17 -16.15
N LYS A 502 29.14 -18.26 -16.92
CA LYS A 502 29.49 -18.34 -18.33
C LYS A 502 28.40 -19.08 -19.12
N THR A 503 28.27 -18.75 -20.39
CA THR A 503 27.31 -19.40 -21.28
C THR A 503 27.77 -20.80 -21.70
N PRO A 504 26.85 -21.75 -22.00
CA PRO A 504 27.21 -23.10 -22.47
C PRO A 504 28.16 -23.10 -23.68
N GLY A 505 28.00 -22.17 -24.61
CA GLY A 505 28.87 -22.04 -25.78
C GLY A 505 30.34 -21.79 -25.43
N TRP A 506 30.60 -21.06 -24.34
CA TRP A 506 31.96 -20.79 -23.87
C TRP A 506 32.65 -22.07 -23.42
N TYR A 507 31.97 -22.95 -22.67
CA TYR A 507 32.54 -24.21 -22.20
C TYR A 507 32.86 -25.17 -23.37
N VAL A 508 31.99 -25.23 -24.38
CA VAL A 508 32.19 -26.06 -25.57
C VAL A 508 33.39 -25.58 -26.40
N GLU A 509 33.53 -24.26 -26.60
CA GLU A 509 34.67 -23.70 -27.36
C GLU A 509 36.03 -23.93 -26.68
N HIS A 510 36.05 -24.12 -25.37
CA HIS A 510 37.27 -24.32 -24.57
C HIS A 510 37.52 -25.78 -24.17
N GLY A 511 36.66 -26.73 -24.60
CA GLY A 511 36.77 -28.14 -24.24
C GLY A 511 36.57 -28.42 -22.75
N GLU A 512 35.77 -27.60 -22.07
CA GLU A 512 35.47 -27.68 -20.63
C GLU A 512 34.04 -28.19 -20.36
N GLU A 513 33.52 -29.09 -21.19
CA GLU A 513 32.13 -29.58 -21.06
C GLU A 513 31.88 -30.35 -19.77
N GLU A 514 32.88 -31.08 -19.24
CA GLU A 514 32.75 -31.74 -17.94
C GLU A 514 32.65 -30.74 -16.79
N THR A 515 33.33 -29.60 -16.89
CA THR A 515 33.25 -28.51 -15.90
C THR A 515 31.85 -27.92 -15.88
N PHE A 516 31.27 -27.65 -17.05
CA PHE A 516 29.88 -27.18 -17.19
C PHE A 516 28.88 -28.14 -16.53
N ILE A 517 29.04 -29.44 -16.78
CA ILE A 517 28.19 -30.48 -16.19
C ILE A 517 28.33 -30.49 -14.67
N ASN A 518 29.55 -30.43 -14.13
CA ASN A 518 29.79 -30.41 -12.68
C ASN A 518 29.22 -29.14 -12.02
N GLU A 519 29.37 -27.98 -12.65
CA GLU A 519 28.83 -26.72 -12.14
C GLU A 519 27.29 -26.68 -12.16
N LEU A 520 26.61 -27.46 -13.01
CA LEU A 520 25.15 -27.62 -12.97
C LEU A 520 24.65 -28.48 -11.79
N TYR A 521 25.53 -29.31 -11.20
CA TYR A 521 25.21 -30.24 -10.12
C TYR A 521 25.55 -29.71 -8.72
N THR A 522 26.36 -28.66 -8.63
CA THR A 522 26.94 -28.14 -7.38
C THR A 522 26.26 -26.84 -6.99
#